data_AF-A0A6A6CXE8-F1
#
_entry.id   AF-A0A6A6CXE8-F1
#
_cell.length_a   1.000
_cell.length_b   1.000
_cell.length_c   1.000
_cell.angle_alpha   90.00
_cell.angle_beta   90.00
_cell.angle_gamma   90.00
#
_symmetry.space_group_name_H-M   'P 1'
#
loop_
_entity.id
_entity.type
_entity.pdbx_description
1 polymer ?
#
loop_
_entity_poly.entity_id
_entity_poly.type
_entity_poly.pdbx_seq_one_letter_code
_entity_poly.pdbx_strand_id
1 'polypeptide(L)'
;MADIQAFLTGFDAEDARTLDDMVATIEKVMKERSGLQTLMKYRVAKRDKRDTARYEQFFEYRGPDADTMSKLTGCGHQWMTCPSSFWSWRIDPVGDPRAFVVGAFMQDSGELQDHAPRGISASDTARALCSYGLFNQTTPEKVESTMKDMVNWGHRYKNLEKTLGKGICLVLGTQLSETLWYKILPKSGPKFKDVIAHLRKTGAVEVQKAFVDLREVIVKSKLQELRTDAQVEDWMGALLVQYEMLRLF
;
A
#
# COMPACT_ATOMS: atom_id res chain seq x y z
N MET A 1 -2.77 15.61 40.02
CA MET A 1 -2.05 16.39 38.98
C MET A 1 -2.97 17.53 38.56
N ALA A 2 -2.47 18.59 37.91
CA ALA A 2 -3.36 19.43 37.12
C ALA A 2 -3.93 18.59 35.97
N ASP A 3 -5.19 18.82 35.59
CA ASP A 3 -5.76 18.18 34.40
C ASP A 3 -5.10 18.75 33.15
N ILE A 4 -4.84 17.92 32.14
CA ILE A 4 -4.34 18.39 30.84
C ILE A 4 -5.41 19.27 30.17
N GLN A 5 -6.70 18.98 30.40
CA GLN A 5 -7.81 19.80 29.90
C GLN A 5 -7.75 21.26 30.38
N ALA A 6 -7.17 21.54 31.55
CA ALA A 6 -7.02 22.89 32.08
C ALA A 6 -5.98 23.76 31.35
N PHE A 7 -5.23 23.17 30.41
CA PHE A 7 -4.27 23.87 29.54
C PHE A 7 -4.74 23.99 28.09
N LEU A 8 -5.93 23.48 27.77
CA LEU A 8 -6.49 23.53 26.41
C LEU A 8 -7.40 24.76 26.26
N THR A 9 -7.23 25.48 25.15
CA THR A 9 -8.02 26.65 24.77
C THR A 9 -9.28 26.28 23.99
N GLY A 10 -9.34 25.06 23.44
CA GLY A 10 -10.38 24.63 22.50
C GLY A 10 -10.09 25.01 21.05
N PHE A 11 -8.91 25.55 20.75
CA PHE A 11 -8.45 25.83 19.39
C PHE A 11 -7.35 24.84 18.99
N ASP A 12 -7.67 23.87 18.12
CA ASP A 12 -6.79 22.77 17.69
C ASP A 12 -5.32 23.16 17.41
N ALA A 13 -5.09 24.33 16.80
CA ALA A 13 -3.76 24.80 16.41
C ALA A 13 -2.92 25.40 17.57
N GLU A 14 -3.57 25.83 18.65
CA GLU A 14 -2.92 26.25 19.89
C GLU A 14 -2.76 25.05 20.82
N ASP A 15 -3.81 24.24 20.94
CA ASP A 15 -3.83 23.01 21.75
C ASP A 15 -2.78 22.00 21.29
N ALA A 16 -2.63 21.79 19.99
CA ALA A 16 -1.56 20.95 19.44
C ALA A 16 -0.16 21.48 19.80
N ARG A 17 0.05 22.80 19.83
CA ARG A 17 1.34 23.41 20.19
C ARG A 17 1.64 23.24 21.68
N THR A 18 0.65 23.53 22.53
CA THR A 18 0.74 23.32 23.98
C THR A 18 1.05 21.87 24.33
N LEU A 19 0.41 20.92 23.63
CA LEU A 19 0.69 19.49 23.79
C LEU A 19 2.08 19.09 23.27
N ASP A 20 2.55 19.62 22.14
CA ASP A 20 3.92 19.37 21.65
C ASP A 20 4.99 19.93 22.62
N ASP A 21 4.78 21.11 23.22
CA ASP A 21 5.69 21.70 24.22
C ASP A 21 5.69 20.92 25.55
N MET A 22 4.52 20.43 25.99
CA MET A 22 4.42 19.48 27.11
C MET A 22 5.18 18.18 26.81
N VAL A 23 5.01 17.62 25.61
CA VAL A 23 5.68 16.38 25.17
C VAL A 23 7.19 16.56 25.04
N ALA A 24 7.66 17.72 24.55
CA ALA A 24 9.08 18.07 24.52
C ALA A 24 9.67 18.21 25.94
N THR A 25 8.91 18.77 26.87
CA THR A 25 9.28 18.85 28.29
C THR A 25 9.38 17.46 28.93
N ILE A 26 8.46 16.56 28.62
CA ILE A 26 8.51 15.14 29.05
C ILE A 26 9.73 14.43 28.44
N GLU A 27 10.01 14.58 27.13
CA GLU A 27 11.22 14.03 26.51
C GLU A 27 12.51 14.52 27.19
N LYS A 28 12.55 15.79 27.62
CA LYS A 28 13.69 16.36 28.35
C LYS A 28 13.87 15.69 29.71
N VAL A 29 12.82 15.64 30.54
CA VAL A 29 12.88 15.02 31.87
C VAL A 29 13.20 13.52 31.79
N MET A 30 12.71 12.81 30.76
CA MET A 30 13.05 11.39 30.54
C MET A 30 14.52 11.19 30.16
N LYS A 31 15.16 12.11 29.43
CA LYS A 31 16.61 12.07 29.15
C LYS A 31 17.44 12.34 30.40
N GLU A 32 17.06 13.35 31.18
CA GLU A 32 17.72 13.72 32.43
C GLU A 32 17.58 12.64 33.51
N ARG A 33 16.53 11.80 33.42
CA ARG A 33 16.22 10.73 34.38
C ARG A 33 15.86 9.44 33.65
N SER A 34 16.85 8.83 32.99
CA SER A 34 16.69 7.61 32.18
C SER A 34 15.92 6.47 32.87
N GLY A 35 16.09 6.30 34.20
CA GLY A 35 15.35 5.34 35.02
C GLY A 35 13.83 5.56 35.11
N LEU A 36 13.30 6.71 34.70
CA LEU A 36 11.84 6.90 34.56
C LEU A 36 11.28 6.16 33.34
N GLN A 37 12.08 5.98 32.29
CA GLN A 37 11.61 5.37 31.04
C GLN A 37 11.24 3.89 31.19
N THR A 38 11.80 3.18 32.18
CA THR A 38 11.42 1.79 32.52
C THR A 38 10.22 1.71 33.46
N LEU A 39 9.84 2.80 34.13
CA LEU A 39 8.72 2.87 35.08
C LEU A 39 7.44 3.43 34.45
N MET A 40 7.54 4.18 33.35
CA MET A 40 6.38 4.75 32.65
C MET A 40 5.63 3.70 31.81
N LYS A 41 4.32 3.55 32.08
CA LYS A 41 3.42 2.67 31.31
C LYS A 41 3.20 3.13 29.85
N TYR A 42 3.39 4.42 29.58
CA TYR A 42 3.19 5.03 28.27
C TYR A 42 4.50 5.61 27.75
N ARG A 43 4.76 5.44 26.45
CA ARG A 43 5.99 5.91 25.80
C ARG A 43 5.67 6.91 24.70
N VAL A 44 6.14 8.15 24.88
CA VAL A 44 6.23 9.12 23.79
C VAL A 44 7.16 8.55 22.72
N ALA A 45 6.69 8.52 21.48
CA ALA A 45 7.52 8.25 20.31
C ALA A 45 7.21 9.30 19.26
N LYS A 46 8.21 10.09 18.85
CA LYS A 46 8.02 11.08 17.79
C LYS A 46 7.58 10.40 16.49
N ARG A 47 6.63 11.03 15.80
CA ARG A 47 5.97 10.49 14.60
C ARG A 47 6.97 10.22 13.46
N ASP A 48 7.95 11.09 13.30
CA ASP A 48 9.04 10.99 12.33
C ASP A 48 9.92 9.75 12.54
N LYS A 49 10.36 9.45 13.77
CA LYS A 49 11.29 8.34 14.08
C LYS A 49 10.79 6.98 13.57
N ARG A 50 9.48 6.72 13.64
CA ARG A 50 8.89 5.46 13.15
C ARG A 50 8.99 5.35 11.63
N ASP A 51 8.71 6.43 10.91
CA ASP A 51 8.72 6.42 9.46
C ASP A 51 10.14 6.58 8.89
N THR A 52 11.07 7.21 9.63
CA THR A 52 12.52 7.14 9.36
C THR A 52 13.05 5.71 9.50
N ALA A 53 12.77 5.00 10.59
CA ALA A 53 13.22 3.61 10.77
C ALA A 53 12.61 2.62 9.75
N ARG A 54 11.38 2.88 9.28
CA ARG A 54 10.79 2.15 8.14
C ARG A 54 11.43 2.51 6.81
N TYR A 55 11.89 3.75 6.65
CA TYR A 55 12.53 4.25 5.44
C TYR A 55 14.01 3.80 5.35
N GLU A 56 14.68 3.59 6.49
CA GLU A 56 16.02 2.97 6.58
C GLU A 56 16.04 1.55 5.98
N GLN A 57 14.96 0.78 6.11
CA GLN A 57 14.83 -0.57 5.53
C GLN A 57 15.03 -0.59 4.01
N PHE A 58 14.68 0.49 3.28
CA PHE A 58 14.99 0.61 1.85
C PHE A 58 16.49 0.57 1.56
N PHE A 59 17.32 1.09 2.45
CA PHE A 59 18.78 1.14 2.34
C PHE A 59 19.46 -0.07 3.00
N GLU A 60 18.76 -0.80 3.86
CA GLU A 60 19.18 -2.11 4.37
C GLU A 60 19.00 -3.23 3.32
N TYR A 61 17.98 -3.14 2.45
CA TYR A 61 17.77 -4.08 1.36
C TYR A 61 19.02 -4.28 0.48
N ARG A 62 19.33 -5.54 0.16
CA ARG A 62 20.55 -5.95 -0.57
C ARG A 62 20.29 -6.53 -1.96
N GLY A 63 19.05 -6.89 -2.29
CA GLY A 63 18.65 -7.51 -3.54
C GLY A 63 17.57 -8.57 -3.30
N PRO A 64 17.05 -9.20 -4.37
CA PRO A 64 16.01 -10.22 -4.26
C PRO A 64 16.45 -11.35 -3.32
N ASP A 65 15.64 -11.65 -2.31
CA ASP A 65 15.97 -12.68 -1.31
C ASP A 65 15.83 -14.11 -1.88
N ALA A 66 16.51 -15.06 -1.25
CA ALA A 66 16.58 -16.45 -1.74
C ALA A 66 15.20 -17.13 -1.79
N ASP A 67 14.32 -16.83 -0.83
CA ASP A 67 12.96 -17.38 -0.78
C ASP A 67 12.09 -16.82 -1.90
N THR A 68 12.23 -15.52 -2.20
CA THR A 68 11.59 -14.85 -3.34
C THR A 68 12.08 -15.45 -4.64
N MET A 69 13.39 -15.57 -4.84
CA MET A 69 13.95 -16.17 -6.06
C MET A 69 13.56 -17.64 -6.23
N SER A 70 13.51 -18.41 -5.14
CA SER A 70 13.03 -19.80 -5.13
C SER A 70 11.56 -19.88 -5.53
N LYS A 71 10.69 -19.02 -4.98
CA LYS A 71 9.27 -18.94 -5.35
C LYS A 71 9.07 -18.55 -6.82
N LEU A 72 9.74 -17.48 -7.28
CA LEU A 72 9.64 -17.00 -8.66
C LEU A 72 10.12 -18.03 -9.70
N THR A 73 11.19 -18.77 -9.41
CA THR A 73 11.71 -19.80 -10.32
C THR A 73 10.91 -21.10 -10.25
N GLY A 74 10.55 -21.57 -9.05
CA GLY A 74 9.77 -22.80 -8.86
C GLY A 74 8.33 -22.71 -9.33
N CYS A 75 7.66 -21.56 -9.13
CA CYS A 75 6.26 -21.38 -9.49
C CYS A 75 6.07 -20.68 -10.85
N GLY A 76 7.11 -20.05 -11.39
CA GLY A 76 7.03 -19.22 -12.62
C GLY A 76 6.42 -19.96 -13.82
N HIS A 77 6.76 -21.23 -14.05
CA HIS A 77 6.15 -22.01 -15.14
C HIS A 77 4.66 -22.30 -14.90
N GLN A 78 4.26 -22.58 -13.65
CA GLN A 78 2.86 -22.78 -13.28
C GLN A 78 2.07 -21.47 -13.45
N TRP A 79 2.64 -20.33 -13.10
CA TRP A 79 2.01 -19.02 -13.26
C TRP A 79 1.98 -18.52 -14.72
N MET A 80 2.90 -18.97 -15.58
CA MET A 80 2.81 -18.73 -17.03
C MET A 80 1.70 -19.56 -17.71
N THR A 81 1.43 -20.76 -17.20
CA THR A 81 0.44 -21.70 -17.78
C THR A 81 -0.95 -21.60 -17.15
N CYS A 82 -1.02 -21.23 -15.86
CA CYS A 82 -2.23 -21.04 -15.07
C CYS A 82 -2.08 -19.80 -14.18
N PRO A 83 -2.25 -18.57 -14.72
CA PRO A 83 -1.84 -17.35 -14.01
C PRO A 83 -2.74 -17.02 -12.81
N SER A 84 -4.00 -17.48 -12.83
CA SER A 84 -4.90 -17.43 -11.66
C SER A 84 -4.35 -18.19 -10.46
N SER A 85 -3.44 -19.17 -10.65
CA SER A 85 -2.82 -19.89 -9.54
C SER A 85 -1.76 -19.08 -8.76
N PHE A 86 -1.38 -17.89 -9.25
CA PHE A 86 -0.70 -16.88 -8.42
C PHE A 86 -1.66 -16.37 -7.33
N TRP A 87 -2.94 -16.20 -7.66
CA TRP A 87 -3.97 -15.63 -6.79
C TRP A 87 -4.66 -16.63 -5.87
N SER A 88 -4.69 -17.91 -6.24
CA SER A 88 -5.16 -18.95 -5.33
C SER A 88 -4.12 -19.36 -4.28
N TRP A 89 -2.90 -18.79 -4.30
CA TRP A 89 -1.88 -19.11 -3.32
C TRP A 89 -2.27 -18.54 -1.96
N ARG A 90 -2.60 -19.41 -1.00
CA ARG A 90 -2.95 -19.01 0.36
C ARG A 90 -1.76 -18.31 1.02
N ILE A 91 -1.91 -17.02 1.30
CA ILE A 91 -1.03 -16.29 2.20
C ILE A 91 -1.64 -16.37 3.61
N ASP A 92 -0.82 -16.62 4.63
CA ASP A 92 -1.24 -16.48 6.02
C ASP A 92 -1.73 -15.05 6.31
N PRO A 93 -2.64 -14.85 7.30
CA PRO A 93 -3.33 -13.56 7.53
C PRO A 93 -2.45 -12.44 8.14
N VAL A 94 -1.15 -12.42 7.84
CA VAL A 94 -0.16 -11.41 8.27
C VAL A 94 0.62 -10.88 7.05
N GLY A 95 -0.10 -10.55 5.98
CA GLY A 95 0.49 -10.06 4.73
C GLY A 95 -0.55 -10.07 3.61
N ASP A 96 -1.48 -9.12 3.64
CA ASP A 96 -2.74 -9.27 2.92
C ASP A 96 -2.63 -9.06 1.38
N PRO A 97 -3.13 -10.00 0.54
CA PRO A 97 -2.92 -10.00 -0.91
C PRO A 97 -3.45 -8.82 -1.73
N ARG A 98 -4.46 -8.04 -1.28
CA ARG A 98 -5.18 -7.15 -2.24
C ARG A 98 -4.34 -6.01 -2.81
N ALA A 99 -3.22 -5.68 -2.16
CA ALA A 99 -2.31 -4.62 -2.60
C ALA A 99 -1.85 -4.78 -4.07
N PHE A 100 -1.79 -6.02 -4.54
CA PHE A 100 -1.44 -6.39 -5.91
C PHE A 100 -2.61 -6.27 -6.92
N VAL A 101 -3.89 -6.39 -6.50
CA VAL A 101 -5.05 -6.29 -7.41
C VAL A 101 -5.32 -4.83 -7.76
N VAL A 102 -4.99 -3.94 -6.83
CA VAL A 102 -4.89 -2.49 -7.03
C VAL A 102 -3.80 -2.12 -8.07
N GLY A 103 -2.83 -3.02 -8.31
CA GLY A 103 -1.95 -3.01 -9.48
C GLY A 103 -2.70 -2.98 -10.83
N ALA A 104 -3.90 -3.56 -10.88
CA ALA A 104 -4.76 -3.58 -12.07
C ALA A 104 -5.59 -2.30 -12.27
N PHE A 105 -5.66 -1.38 -11.28
CA PHE A 105 -6.26 -0.05 -11.44
C PHE A 105 -5.21 1.05 -11.75
N MET A 106 -3.93 0.68 -11.76
CA MET A 106 -2.83 1.61 -12.06
C MET A 106 -2.86 2.14 -13.49
N GLN A 107 -3.48 1.38 -14.37
CA GLN A 107 -3.92 1.84 -15.67
C GLN A 107 -5.45 1.68 -15.72
N ASP A 108 -6.22 2.60 -16.31
CA ASP A 108 -5.86 3.50 -17.42
C ASP A 108 -5.27 2.70 -18.61
N SER A 109 -5.88 1.54 -18.87
CA SER A 109 -6.30 1.25 -20.23
C SER A 109 -7.30 2.36 -20.58
N GLY A 110 -7.00 3.21 -21.57
CA GLY A 110 -7.89 4.32 -21.96
C GLY A 110 -9.32 3.85 -22.21
N GLU A 111 -9.45 2.64 -22.75
CA GLU A 111 -10.63 1.76 -22.80
C GLU A 111 -11.60 1.91 -21.60
N LEU A 112 -11.10 1.98 -20.36
CA LEU A 112 -11.94 2.10 -19.16
C LEU A 112 -12.22 3.55 -18.73
N GLN A 113 -11.46 4.54 -19.16
CA GLN A 113 -11.87 5.96 -19.05
C GLN A 113 -12.83 6.40 -20.17
N ASP A 114 -12.87 5.64 -21.26
CA ASP A 114 -13.82 5.81 -22.36
C ASP A 114 -15.13 5.03 -22.16
N HIS A 115 -15.15 4.03 -21.27
CA HIS A 115 -16.37 3.29 -20.89
C HIS A 115 -16.92 3.62 -19.49
N ALA A 116 -16.09 3.98 -18.51
CA ALA A 116 -16.62 4.49 -17.25
C ALA A 116 -17.26 5.88 -17.47
N PRO A 117 -18.48 6.14 -16.98
CA PRO A 117 -19.11 7.46 -17.11
C PRO A 117 -18.24 8.56 -16.51
N ARG A 118 -17.75 9.46 -17.37
CA ARG A 118 -16.81 10.53 -17.02
C ARG A 118 -17.45 11.48 -15.99
N GLY A 119 -17.14 11.27 -14.71
CA GLY A 119 -17.64 12.09 -13.60
C GLY A 119 -18.02 11.33 -12.32
N ILE A 120 -18.11 10.00 -12.32
CA ILE A 120 -18.38 9.24 -11.08
C ILE A 120 -17.23 9.46 -10.09
N SER A 121 -17.53 10.04 -8.92
CA SER A 121 -16.53 10.22 -7.85
C SER A 121 -16.41 8.96 -7.00
N ALA A 122 -15.27 8.79 -6.33
CA ALA A 122 -15.08 7.70 -5.36
C ALA A 122 -16.14 7.68 -4.24
N SER A 123 -16.78 8.82 -3.93
CA SER A 123 -17.89 8.91 -2.98
C SER A 123 -19.16 8.29 -3.55
N ASP A 124 -19.44 8.52 -4.83
CA ASP A 124 -20.61 7.96 -5.51
C ASP A 124 -20.45 6.45 -5.74
N THR A 125 -19.23 6.02 -6.08
CA THR A 125 -18.88 4.58 -6.17
C THR A 125 -19.04 3.90 -4.81
N ALA A 126 -18.51 4.50 -3.73
CA ALA A 126 -18.66 3.98 -2.37
C ALA A 126 -20.12 3.94 -1.90
N ARG A 127 -20.92 4.97 -2.22
CA ARG A 127 -22.34 5.03 -1.90
C ARG A 127 -23.14 3.95 -2.65
N ALA A 128 -22.81 3.71 -3.92
CA ALA A 128 -23.37 2.60 -4.69
C ALA A 128 -23.02 1.25 -4.04
N LEU A 129 -21.74 0.98 -3.76
CA LEU A 129 -21.28 -0.24 -3.07
C LEU A 129 -22.04 -0.51 -1.77
N CYS A 130 -22.19 0.50 -0.90
CA CYS A 130 -22.98 0.37 0.32
C CYS A 130 -24.47 0.09 0.04
N SER A 131 -25.07 0.74 -0.97
CA SER A 131 -26.49 0.54 -1.33
C SER A 131 -26.83 -0.87 -1.83
N TYR A 132 -25.85 -1.58 -2.41
CA TYR A 132 -26.00 -2.99 -2.84
C TYR A 132 -25.89 -4.01 -1.69
N GLY A 133 -25.77 -3.57 -0.44
CA GLY A 133 -25.60 -4.48 0.71
C GLY A 133 -24.25 -5.20 0.73
N LEU A 134 -23.30 -4.78 -0.11
CA LEU A 134 -21.95 -5.34 -0.18
C LEU A 134 -21.15 -5.01 1.08
N PHE A 135 -21.48 -3.89 1.74
CA PHE A 135 -20.80 -3.37 2.93
C PHE A 135 -21.73 -3.19 4.14
N ASN A 136 -22.52 -4.22 4.45
CA ASN A 136 -23.49 -4.25 5.57
C ASN A 136 -22.96 -3.86 6.97
N GLN A 137 -21.65 -3.68 7.14
CA GLN A 137 -21.00 -3.27 8.40
C GLN A 137 -19.96 -2.13 8.20
N THR A 138 -19.97 -1.42 7.06
CA THR A 138 -18.99 -0.35 6.78
C THR A 138 -19.67 0.84 6.09
N THR A 139 -19.42 2.04 6.61
CA THR A 139 -20.05 3.27 6.13
C THR A 139 -19.46 3.73 4.78
N PRO A 140 -20.20 4.51 3.97
CA PRO A 140 -19.72 5.00 2.68
C PRO A 140 -18.39 5.75 2.76
N GLU A 141 -18.15 6.51 3.84
CA GLU A 141 -16.93 7.30 4.03
C GLU A 141 -15.71 6.39 4.26
N LYS A 142 -15.89 5.25 4.94
CA LYS A 142 -14.83 4.24 5.14
C LYS A 142 -14.58 3.44 3.86
N VAL A 143 -15.61 3.13 3.07
CA VAL A 143 -15.45 2.55 1.71
C VAL A 143 -14.69 3.54 0.81
N GLU A 144 -15.14 4.80 0.73
CA GLU A 144 -14.51 5.86 -0.07
C GLU A 144 -13.05 6.11 0.34
N SER A 145 -12.77 6.15 1.64
CA SER A 145 -11.41 6.28 2.16
C SER A 145 -10.53 5.11 1.73
N THR A 146 -11.04 3.88 1.82
CA THR A 146 -10.33 2.66 1.38
C THR A 146 -10.10 2.69 -0.13
N MET A 147 -11.07 3.10 -0.94
CA MET A 147 -10.91 3.28 -2.39
C MET A 147 -9.88 4.35 -2.74
N LYS A 148 -9.88 5.49 -2.04
CA LYS A 148 -8.88 6.55 -2.22
C LYS A 148 -7.48 6.07 -1.87
N ASP A 149 -7.34 5.28 -0.80
CA ASP A 149 -6.06 4.68 -0.43
C ASP A 149 -5.63 3.62 -1.44
N MET A 150 -6.53 2.77 -1.93
CA MET A 150 -6.27 1.86 -3.04
C MET A 150 -5.75 2.64 -4.27
N VAL A 151 -6.43 3.68 -4.75
CA VAL A 151 -5.92 4.51 -5.87
C VAL A 151 -4.58 5.19 -5.53
N ASN A 152 -4.36 5.58 -4.27
CA ASN A 152 -3.11 6.16 -3.80
C ASN A 152 -1.93 5.17 -3.90
N TRP A 153 -2.14 3.91 -3.53
CA TRP A 153 -1.21 2.78 -3.71
C TRP A 153 -1.09 2.45 -5.21
N GLY A 154 -2.21 2.58 -5.94
CA GLY A 154 -2.46 2.60 -7.38
C GLY A 154 -1.62 3.61 -8.19
N HIS A 155 -0.84 4.47 -7.54
CA HIS A 155 0.18 5.28 -8.20
C HIS A 155 1.62 4.93 -7.81
N ARG A 156 1.86 4.13 -6.76
CA ARG A 156 3.23 3.88 -6.23
C ARG A 156 3.93 2.72 -6.95
N TYR A 157 3.32 1.54 -7.07
CA TYR A 157 3.90 0.47 -7.93
C TYR A 157 4.01 0.91 -9.40
N LYS A 158 3.05 1.67 -9.96
CA LYS A 158 3.14 2.24 -11.32
C LYS A 158 4.41 3.08 -11.49
N ASN A 159 4.72 3.89 -10.48
CA ASN A 159 5.90 4.75 -10.50
C ASN A 159 7.20 3.98 -10.23
N LEU A 160 7.16 2.91 -9.43
CA LEU A 160 8.27 1.96 -9.30
C LEU A 160 8.55 1.27 -10.63
N GLU A 161 7.55 0.66 -11.28
CA GLU A 161 7.72 -0.01 -12.58
C GLU A 161 8.18 0.97 -13.68
N LYS A 162 7.61 2.18 -13.73
CA LYS A 162 8.05 3.24 -14.66
C LYS A 162 9.52 3.66 -14.44
N THR A 163 10.06 3.49 -13.24
CA THR A 163 11.39 3.98 -12.86
C THR A 163 12.45 2.87 -12.75
N LEU A 164 12.06 1.61 -12.55
CA LEU A 164 12.94 0.46 -12.33
C LEU A 164 12.70 -0.71 -13.30
N GLY A 165 11.58 -0.74 -14.01
CA GLY A 165 11.20 -1.79 -14.98
C GLY A 165 9.94 -2.58 -14.58
N LYS A 166 9.26 -3.15 -15.59
CA LYS A 166 8.06 -3.98 -15.42
C LYS A 166 8.43 -5.29 -14.71
N GLY A 167 7.70 -5.64 -13.65
CA GLY A 167 8.01 -6.83 -12.85
C GLY A 167 9.02 -6.60 -11.73
N ILE A 168 9.53 -5.37 -11.53
CA ILE A 168 10.33 -5.04 -10.33
C ILE A 168 9.57 -5.43 -9.05
N CYS A 169 8.26 -5.22 -9.01
CA CYS A 169 7.42 -5.56 -7.84
C CYS A 169 7.36 -7.07 -7.53
N LEU A 170 7.70 -7.96 -8.46
CA LEU A 170 7.84 -9.39 -8.19
C LEU A 170 9.15 -9.72 -7.46
N VAL A 171 10.25 -9.04 -7.80
CA VAL A 171 11.61 -9.39 -7.31
C VAL A 171 12.01 -8.64 -6.05
N LEU A 172 11.28 -7.58 -5.66
CA LEU A 172 11.57 -6.82 -4.44
C LEU A 172 11.29 -7.61 -3.15
N GLY A 173 10.53 -8.70 -3.26
CA GLY A 173 10.58 -9.83 -2.34
C GLY A 173 9.97 -9.63 -0.96
N THR A 174 10.37 -10.52 -0.05
CA THR A 174 9.83 -10.62 1.31
C THR A 174 10.60 -9.78 2.32
N GLN A 175 11.91 -9.60 2.11
CA GLN A 175 12.77 -8.78 2.98
C GLN A 175 12.33 -7.31 3.08
N LEU A 176 11.65 -6.79 2.04
CA LEU A 176 11.26 -5.38 1.99
C LEU A 176 9.73 -5.27 1.90
N SER A 177 9.11 -5.43 3.08
CA SER A 177 7.66 -5.52 3.34
C SER A 177 6.81 -4.63 2.44
N GLU A 178 5.74 -5.20 1.90
CA GLU A 178 4.88 -4.52 0.94
C GLU A 178 4.31 -3.18 1.44
N THR A 179 4.05 -3.08 2.75
CA THR A 179 3.57 -1.86 3.41
C THR A 179 4.50 -0.64 3.22
N LEU A 180 5.78 -0.86 2.95
CA LEU A 180 6.77 0.18 2.75
C LEU A 180 6.56 0.90 1.41
N TRP A 181 6.29 0.18 0.31
CA TRP A 181 6.04 0.78 -1.01
C TRP A 181 4.79 1.64 -0.99
N TYR A 182 3.70 1.10 -0.43
CA TYR A 182 2.39 1.72 -0.62
C TYR A 182 2.04 2.75 0.47
N LYS A 183 2.57 2.62 1.69
CA LYS A 183 2.41 3.63 2.76
C LYS A 183 3.58 4.61 2.81
N ILE A 184 4.83 4.12 2.89
CA ILE A 184 6.00 4.93 3.30
C ILE A 184 6.71 5.61 2.13
N LEU A 185 6.96 4.92 1.01
CA LEU A 185 7.72 5.45 -0.13
C LEU A 185 7.00 6.64 -0.79
N PRO A 186 7.58 7.85 -0.81
CA PRO A 186 6.93 9.01 -1.44
C PRO A 186 6.71 8.83 -2.95
N LYS A 187 5.66 9.43 -3.51
CA LYS A 187 5.39 9.40 -4.97
C LYS A 187 6.46 10.10 -5.80
N SER A 188 7.22 11.04 -5.22
CA SER A 188 8.22 11.85 -5.92
C SER A 188 9.15 12.56 -4.91
N GLY A 189 9.99 13.49 -5.39
CA GLY A 189 10.91 14.27 -4.56
C GLY A 189 12.24 13.56 -4.28
N PRO A 190 13.14 14.18 -3.46
CA PRO A 190 14.47 13.64 -3.17
C PRO A 190 14.42 12.22 -2.60
N LYS A 191 13.67 11.99 -1.52
CA LYS A 191 13.54 10.67 -0.88
C LYS A 191 13.14 9.54 -1.85
N PHE A 192 12.25 9.80 -2.80
CA PHE A 192 11.93 8.82 -3.84
C PHE A 192 13.14 8.54 -4.74
N LYS A 193 13.84 9.58 -5.22
CA LYS A 193 15.06 9.44 -6.03
C LYS A 193 16.16 8.68 -5.29
N ASP A 194 16.31 8.90 -3.99
CA ASP A 194 17.34 8.27 -3.16
C ASP A 194 17.10 6.75 -3.03
N VAL A 195 15.87 6.35 -2.73
CA VAL A 195 15.47 4.91 -2.71
C VAL A 195 15.63 4.29 -4.10
N ILE A 196 15.18 4.96 -5.16
CA ILE A 196 15.37 4.49 -6.55
C ILE A 196 16.85 4.31 -6.90
N ALA A 197 17.72 5.23 -6.47
CA ALA A 197 19.16 5.15 -6.69
C ALA A 197 19.84 4.05 -5.86
N HIS A 198 19.27 3.67 -4.72
CA HIS A 198 19.68 2.49 -3.96
C HIS A 198 19.22 1.18 -4.61
N LEU A 199 17.95 1.06 -4.98
CA LEU A 199 17.38 -0.14 -5.61
C LEU A 199 18.03 -0.50 -6.97
N ARG A 200 18.60 0.49 -7.66
CA ARG A 200 19.43 0.28 -8.87
C ARG A 200 20.83 -0.30 -8.58
N LYS A 201 21.28 -0.32 -7.32
CA LYS A 201 22.58 -0.88 -6.90
C LYS A 201 22.47 -2.29 -6.32
N THR A 202 21.26 -2.79 -6.07
CA THR A 202 21.02 -4.11 -5.44
C THR A 202 20.79 -5.25 -6.45
N GLY A 203 21.05 -5.01 -7.75
CA GLY A 203 20.82 -5.99 -8.82
C GLY A 203 19.36 -6.31 -9.12
N ALA A 204 18.40 -5.78 -8.36
CA ALA A 204 16.97 -6.03 -8.56
C ALA A 204 16.47 -5.59 -9.95
N VAL A 205 17.05 -4.53 -10.52
CA VAL A 205 16.76 -4.02 -11.87
C VAL A 205 17.25 -4.96 -12.97
N GLU A 206 18.28 -5.75 -12.71
CA GLU A 206 18.82 -6.76 -13.62
C GLU A 206 17.96 -8.02 -13.54
N VAL A 207 17.65 -8.47 -12.33
CA VAL A 207 16.86 -9.68 -12.08
C VAL A 207 15.41 -9.56 -12.59
N GLN A 208 14.75 -8.40 -12.43
CA GLN A 208 13.37 -8.22 -12.92
C GLN A 208 13.21 -8.41 -14.44
N LYS A 209 14.28 -8.27 -15.23
CA LYS A 209 14.26 -8.48 -16.69
C LYS A 209 13.83 -9.92 -17.05
N ALA A 210 14.14 -10.90 -16.19
CA ALA A 210 13.75 -12.30 -16.37
C ALA A 210 12.27 -12.58 -16.05
N PHE A 211 11.54 -11.62 -15.47
CA PHE A 211 10.17 -11.78 -15.00
C PHE A 211 9.17 -10.78 -15.61
N VAL A 212 9.57 -10.06 -16.66
CA VAL A 212 8.71 -9.12 -17.40
C VAL A 212 7.49 -9.83 -17.96
N ASP A 213 7.71 -10.88 -18.77
CA ASP A 213 6.64 -11.64 -19.44
C ASP A 213 5.69 -12.29 -18.42
N LEU A 214 6.26 -12.84 -17.33
CA LEU A 214 5.50 -13.38 -16.20
C LEU A 214 4.58 -12.32 -15.58
N ARG A 215 5.10 -11.13 -15.29
CA ARG A 215 4.29 -10.00 -14.79
C ARG A 215 3.21 -9.58 -15.79
N GLU A 216 3.47 -9.61 -17.09
CA GLU A 216 2.45 -9.26 -18.10
C GLU A 216 1.35 -10.31 -18.19
N VAL A 217 1.71 -11.60 -18.20
CA VAL A 217 0.75 -12.72 -18.20
C VAL A 217 -0.14 -12.70 -16.96
N ILE A 218 0.43 -12.54 -15.76
CA ILE A 218 -0.32 -12.45 -14.50
C ILE A 218 -1.30 -11.26 -14.51
N VAL A 219 -0.80 -10.06 -14.80
CA VAL A 219 -1.63 -8.83 -14.77
C VAL A 219 -2.70 -8.86 -15.86
N LYS A 220 -2.39 -9.34 -17.06
CA LYS A 220 -3.38 -9.51 -18.14
C LYS A 220 -4.45 -10.54 -17.76
N SER A 221 -4.06 -11.65 -17.15
CA SER A 221 -5.01 -12.67 -16.68
C SER A 221 -5.95 -12.11 -15.61
N LYS A 222 -5.45 -11.33 -14.64
CA LYS A 222 -6.32 -10.72 -13.63
C LYS A 222 -7.23 -9.66 -14.23
N LEU A 223 -6.72 -8.82 -15.14
CA LEU A 223 -7.56 -7.87 -15.88
C LEU A 223 -8.66 -8.58 -16.67
N GLN A 224 -8.40 -9.75 -17.25
CA GLN A 224 -9.42 -10.51 -17.97
C GLN A 224 -10.44 -11.18 -17.03
N GLU A 225 -9.97 -11.81 -15.94
CA GLU A 225 -10.81 -12.37 -14.87
C GLU A 225 -11.80 -11.30 -14.37
N LEU A 226 -11.27 -10.16 -13.93
CA LEU A 226 -12.05 -9.01 -13.48
C LEU A 226 -12.99 -8.46 -14.58
N ARG A 227 -12.57 -8.41 -15.85
CA ARG A 227 -13.45 -8.00 -16.98
C ARG A 227 -14.58 -9.00 -17.22
N THR A 228 -14.37 -10.29 -17.01
CA THR A 228 -15.39 -11.33 -17.17
C THR A 228 -16.38 -11.34 -16.01
N ASP A 229 -15.90 -11.23 -14.76
CA ASP A 229 -16.74 -10.99 -13.59
C ASP A 229 -17.56 -9.70 -13.75
N ALA A 230 -16.97 -8.69 -14.41
CA ALA A 230 -17.62 -7.42 -14.70
C ALA A 230 -18.69 -7.44 -15.81
N GLN A 231 -18.89 -8.56 -16.53
CA GLN A 231 -20.02 -8.67 -17.47
C GLN A 231 -21.36 -8.99 -16.78
N VAL A 232 -21.37 -9.07 -15.44
CA VAL A 232 -22.57 -8.95 -14.61
C VAL A 232 -22.99 -7.47 -14.52
N GLU A 233 -23.73 -7.03 -15.53
CA GLU A 233 -24.35 -5.69 -15.68
C GLU A 233 -23.39 -4.48 -15.63
N ASP A 234 -22.64 -4.28 -16.71
CA ASP A 234 -22.06 -3.04 -17.31
C ASP A 234 -21.32 -2.01 -16.43
N TRP A 235 -21.87 -1.64 -15.28
CA TRP A 235 -21.26 -0.74 -14.27
C TRP A 235 -21.22 -1.39 -12.87
N MET A 236 -22.21 -2.21 -12.52
CA MET A 236 -22.14 -3.12 -11.36
C MET A 236 -20.96 -4.07 -11.48
N GLY A 237 -20.53 -4.40 -12.69
CA GLY A 237 -19.32 -5.16 -12.93
C GLY A 237 -18.04 -4.50 -12.44
N ALA A 238 -17.83 -3.22 -12.76
CA ALA A 238 -16.67 -2.46 -12.27
C ALA A 238 -16.72 -2.29 -10.73
N LEU A 239 -17.93 -2.21 -10.16
CA LEU A 239 -18.18 -2.24 -8.73
C LEU A 239 -17.93 -3.63 -8.11
N LEU A 240 -18.23 -4.74 -8.80
CA LEU A 240 -17.98 -6.11 -8.35
C LEU A 240 -16.49 -6.46 -8.35
N VAL A 241 -15.77 -5.98 -9.37
CA VAL A 241 -14.31 -5.94 -9.42
C VAL A 241 -13.76 -5.18 -8.21
N GLN A 242 -14.28 -3.99 -7.94
CA GLN A 242 -13.92 -3.23 -6.74
C GLN A 242 -14.40 -3.88 -5.44
N TYR A 243 -15.46 -4.71 -5.47
CA TYR A 243 -16.04 -5.40 -4.32
C TYR A 243 -15.20 -6.60 -3.87
N GLU A 244 -14.74 -7.46 -4.78
CA GLU A 244 -13.80 -8.52 -4.41
C GLU A 244 -12.41 -7.95 -4.07
N MET A 245 -12.00 -6.85 -4.74
CA MET A 245 -10.92 -5.98 -4.23
C MET A 245 -11.27 -5.29 -2.90
N LEU A 246 -12.53 -5.31 -2.44
CA LEU A 246 -13.02 -4.74 -1.18
C LEU A 246 -13.42 -5.80 -0.11
N ARG A 247 -13.30 -7.11 -0.39
CA ARG A 247 -13.75 -8.23 0.47
C ARG A 247 -12.66 -9.06 1.16
N LEU A 248 -11.44 -9.07 0.61
CA LEU A 248 -10.30 -9.90 1.03
C LEU A 248 -9.33 -9.20 2.04
N PHE A 249 -9.82 -8.35 2.98
CA PHE A 249 -9.18 -7.49 4.04
C PHE A 249 -10.31 -7.28 5.06
#